data_AF-A0A087U503-F1
#
_entry.id   AF-A0A087U503-F1
#
_cell.length_a   1.000
_cell.length_b   1.000
_cell.length_c   1.000
_cell.angle_alpha   90.00
_cell.angle_beta   90.00
_cell.angle_gamma   90.00
#
_symmetry.space_group_name_H-M   'P 1'
#
loop_
_entity.id
_entity.type
_entity.pdbx_description
1 polymer ?
#
loop_
_entity_poly.entity_id
_entity_poly.type
_entity_poly.pdbx_seq_one_letter_code
_entity_poly.pdbx_strand_id
1 'polypeptide(L)'
;MEAFAAFKEDMKAGQESVKDEIKAVKEEMIVGQEEIKRKNTSIIENKFEVAEANGCDSQAKACHLAASLRAEAADILQTLPENKRLDFEALSGALELHFGEKCLKDYSKLQLKSRQQKPTETLQELATDVESLS
;
A
#
# COMPACT_ATOMS: atom_id res chain seq x y z
N MET A 1 27.58 39.05 -0.12
CA MET A 1 26.71 38.40 -1.13
C MET A 1 27.00 36.91 -1.26
N GLU A 2 28.26 36.47 -1.21
CA GLU A 2 28.63 35.04 -1.32
C GLU A 2 27.99 34.12 -0.27
N ALA A 3 27.95 34.52 1.01
CA ALA A 3 27.40 33.67 2.07
C ALA A 3 25.91 33.33 1.88
N PHE A 4 25.13 34.23 1.28
CA PHE A 4 23.70 33.99 1.02
C PHE A 4 23.49 33.11 -0.22
N ALA A 5 24.38 33.20 -1.21
CA ALA A 5 24.36 32.33 -2.39
C ALA A 5 24.72 30.89 -1.99
N ALA A 6 25.76 30.71 -1.18
CA ALA A 6 26.17 29.41 -0.65
C ALA A 6 25.06 28.75 0.19
N PHE A 7 24.43 29.51 1.11
CA PHE A 7 23.32 28.98 1.90
C PHE A 7 22.12 28.53 1.05
N LYS A 8 21.81 29.27 -0.02
CA LYS A 8 20.71 28.93 -0.94
C LYS A 8 21.03 27.69 -1.79
N GLU A 9 22.29 27.49 -2.13
CA GLU A 9 22.78 26.31 -2.84
C GLU A 9 22.72 25.06 -1.94
N ASP A 10 23.18 25.17 -0.69
CA ASP A 10 23.08 24.11 0.33
C ASP A 10 21.61 23.72 0.60
N MET A 11 20.70 24.70 0.68
CA MET A 11 19.27 24.42 0.83
C MET A 11 18.69 23.67 -0.36
N LYS A 12 19.12 24.03 -1.58
CA LYS A 12 18.65 23.39 -2.81
C LYS A 12 19.16 21.95 -2.89
N ALA A 13 20.43 21.72 -2.59
CA ALA A 13 21.04 20.40 -2.54
C ALA A 13 20.41 19.50 -1.47
N GLY A 14 20.16 20.04 -0.26
CA GLY A 14 19.46 19.32 0.80
C GLY A 14 18.05 18.90 0.40
N GLN A 15 17.32 19.73 -0.35
CA GLN A 15 15.99 19.35 -0.85
C GLN A 15 16.01 18.34 -1.99
N GLU A 16 17.02 18.38 -2.85
CA GLU A 16 17.20 17.42 -3.94
C GLU A 16 17.52 16.03 -3.38
N SER A 17 18.41 15.96 -2.38
CA SER A 17 18.71 14.73 -1.63
C SER A 17 17.46 14.13 -0.97
N VAL A 18 16.64 14.95 -0.31
CA VAL A 18 15.39 14.49 0.33
C VAL A 18 14.38 13.98 -0.71
N LYS A 19 14.29 14.62 -1.88
CA LYS A 19 13.42 14.15 -2.98
C LYS A 19 13.88 12.81 -3.55
N ASP A 20 15.18 12.63 -3.75
CA ASP A 20 15.74 11.39 -4.29
C ASP A 20 15.58 10.23 -3.31
N GLU A 21 15.77 10.47 -2.01
CA GLU A 21 15.43 9.49 -0.96
C GLU A 21 13.93 9.14 -0.95
N ILE A 22 13.03 10.12 -1.10
CA ILE A 22 11.59 9.85 -1.19
C ILE A 22 11.24 9.04 -2.44
N LYS A 23 11.88 9.32 -3.57
CA LYS A 23 11.65 8.56 -4.80
C LYS A 23 12.16 7.13 -4.65
N ALA A 24 13.32 6.93 -4.04
CA ALA A 24 13.87 5.61 -3.75
C ALA A 24 12.98 4.84 -2.77
N VAL A 25 12.54 5.46 -1.68
CA VAL A 25 11.59 4.86 -0.72
C VAL A 25 10.26 4.54 -1.38
N LYS A 26 9.77 5.38 -2.31
CA LYS A 26 8.55 5.11 -3.09
C LYS A 26 8.73 3.89 -4.01
N GLU A 27 9.85 3.78 -4.70
CA GLU A 27 10.17 2.63 -5.57
C GLU A 27 10.34 1.35 -4.75
N GLU A 28 11.08 1.37 -3.65
CA GLU A 28 11.23 0.23 -2.74
C GLU A 28 9.89 -0.17 -2.09
N MET A 29 9.03 0.79 -1.78
CA MET A 29 7.72 0.49 -1.20
C MET A 29 6.75 -0.08 -2.24
N ILE A 30 6.77 0.39 -3.49
CA ILE A 30 6.01 -0.20 -4.60
C ILE A 30 6.51 -1.62 -4.87
N VAL A 31 7.83 -1.82 -4.91
CA VAL A 31 8.44 -3.15 -5.08
C VAL A 31 8.09 -4.06 -3.91
N GLY A 32 8.15 -3.56 -2.67
CA GLY A 32 7.70 -4.27 -1.48
C GLY A 32 6.20 -4.58 -1.49
N GLN A 33 5.37 -3.68 -2.04
CA GLN A 33 3.93 -3.91 -2.22
C GLN A 33 3.67 -5.02 -3.23
N GLU A 34 4.32 -4.96 -4.40
CA GLU A 34 4.20 -5.96 -5.44
C GLU A 34 4.77 -7.31 -4.98
N GLU A 35 5.81 -7.31 -4.16
CA GLU A 35 6.37 -8.52 -3.57
C GLU A 35 5.43 -9.11 -2.50
N ILE A 36 4.83 -8.29 -1.64
CA ILE A 36 3.83 -8.75 -0.65
C ILE A 36 2.56 -9.23 -1.36
N LYS A 37 2.08 -8.53 -2.39
CA LYS A 37 0.97 -8.97 -3.25
C LYS A 37 1.32 -10.30 -3.90
N ARG A 38 2.43 -10.38 -4.62
CA ARG A 38 2.89 -11.59 -5.32
C ARG A 38 3.08 -12.74 -4.35
N LYS A 39 3.62 -12.50 -3.15
CA LYS A 39 3.87 -13.55 -2.15
C LYS A 39 2.57 -14.00 -1.50
N ASN A 40 1.63 -13.11 -1.21
CA ASN A 40 0.29 -13.48 -0.75
C ASN A 40 -0.49 -14.24 -1.82
N THR A 41 -0.52 -13.74 -3.07
CA THR A 41 -1.14 -14.40 -4.22
C THR A 41 -0.50 -15.77 -4.47
N SER A 42 0.82 -15.87 -4.49
CA SER A 42 1.55 -17.15 -4.69
C SER A 42 1.38 -18.13 -3.53
N ILE A 43 1.30 -17.67 -2.27
CA ILE A 43 1.02 -18.53 -1.12
C ILE A 43 -0.42 -19.06 -1.17
N ILE A 44 -1.37 -18.23 -1.62
CA ILE A 44 -2.76 -18.62 -1.83
C ILE A 44 -2.81 -19.63 -2.99
N GLU A 45 -2.30 -19.28 -4.17
CA GLU A 45 -2.29 -20.11 -5.38
C GLU A 45 -1.58 -21.46 -5.17
N ASN A 46 -0.37 -21.49 -4.59
CA ASN A 46 0.40 -22.73 -4.39
C ASN A 46 -0.28 -23.67 -3.36
N LYS A 47 -0.85 -23.12 -2.27
CA LYS A 47 -1.67 -23.92 -1.34
C LYS A 47 -2.92 -24.48 -2.02
N PHE A 48 -3.44 -23.81 -3.05
CA PHE A 48 -4.62 -24.23 -3.80
C PHE A 48 -4.32 -25.14 -4.99
N GLU A 49 -3.18 -25.03 -5.67
CA GLU A 49 -2.74 -25.96 -6.72
C GLU A 49 -2.54 -27.38 -6.17
N VAL A 50 -2.03 -27.50 -4.93
CA VAL A 50 -1.96 -28.79 -4.21
C VAL A 50 -3.36 -29.35 -3.89
N ALA A 51 -4.38 -28.49 -3.78
CA ALA A 51 -5.78 -28.87 -3.54
C ALA A 51 -6.57 -29.18 -4.82
N GLU A 52 -6.20 -28.62 -5.98
CA GLU A 52 -6.83 -28.91 -7.29
C GLU A 52 -6.53 -30.33 -7.78
N ALA A 53 -5.37 -30.89 -7.45
CA ALA A 53 -5.10 -32.31 -7.65
C ALA A 53 -6.13 -33.22 -6.95
N ASN A 54 -6.90 -32.69 -6.00
CA ASN A 54 -7.94 -33.40 -5.24
C ASN A 54 -9.38 -32.96 -5.58
N GLY A 55 -9.60 -32.11 -6.58
CA GLY A 55 -10.95 -31.71 -7.01
C GLY A 55 -11.69 -30.78 -6.05
N CYS A 56 -10.99 -29.89 -5.35
CA CYS A 56 -11.61 -28.91 -4.44
C CYS A 56 -12.51 -27.90 -5.19
N ASP A 57 -13.77 -27.80 -4.78
CA ASP A 57 -14.70 -26.77 -5.27
C ASP A 57 -14.32 -25.36 -4.75
N SER A 58 -14.83 -24.30 -5.39
CA SER A 58 -14.55 -22.90 -5.02
C SER A 58 -14.97 -22.52 -3.58
N GLN A 59 -15.98 -23.18 -3.02
CA GLN A 59 -16.43 -23.02 -1.63
C GLN A 59 -15.43 -23.67 -0.65
N ALA A 60 -14.85 -24.83 -0.97
CA ALA A 60 -13.77 -25.43 -0.20
C ALA A 60 -12.52 -24.52 -0.20
N LYS A 61 -12.24 -23.85 -1.33
CA LYS A 61 -11.18 -22.84 -1.41
C LYS A 61 -11.45 -21.66 -0.48
N ALA A 62 -12.66 -21.11 -0.50
CA ALA A 62 -13.04 -20.02 0.39
C ALA A 62 -13.01 -20.43 1.87
N CYS A 63 -13.49 -21.62 2.22
CA CYS A 63 -13.42 -22.15 3.59
C CYS A 63 -11.98 -22.23 4.10
N HIS A 64 -11.06 -22.73 3.27
CA HIS A 64 -9.64 -22.85 3.65
C HIS A 64 -8.96 -21.48 3.75
N LEU A 65 -9.28 -20.56 2.85
CA LEU A 65 -8.81 -19.18 2.90
C LEU A 65 -9.29 -18.52 4.21
N ALA A 66 -10.59 -18.58 4.50
CA ALA A 66 -11.20 -18.03 5.71
C ALA A 66 -10.58 -18.63 6.99
N ALA A 67 -10.36 -19.94 7.04
CA ALA A 67 -9.72 -20.61 8.18
C ALA A 67 -8.23 -20.23 8.35
N SER A 68 -7.58 -19.76 7.29
CA SER A 68 -6.18 -19.34 7.31
C SER A 68 -6.00 -17.87 7.74
N LEU A 69 -7.05 -17.06 7.69
CA LEU A 69 -7.00 -15.66 8.09
C LEU A 69 -6.76 -15.53 9.61
N ARG A 70 -5.89 -14.60 9.99
CA ARG A 70 -5.54 -14.32 11.40
C ARG A 70 -5.48 -12.82 11.65
N ALA A 71 -5.67 -12.44 12.90
CA ALA A 71 -5.59 -11.05 13.37
C ALA A 71 -6.46 -10.11 12.51
N GLU A 72 -5.93 -8.99 12.05
CA GLU A 72 -6.66 -7.98 11.26
C GLU A 72 -7.27 -8.55 9.97
N ALA A 73 -6.67 -9.59 9.37
CA ALA A 73 -7.24 -10.23 8.19
C ALA A 73 -8.50 -11.06 8.53
N ALA A 74 -8.64 -11.54 9.78
CA ALA A 74 -9.84 -12.24 10.23
C ALA A 74 -11.01 -11.28 10.47
N ASP A 75 -10.74 -10.01 10.75
CA ASP A 75 -11.78 -8.98 10.93
C ASP A 75 -12.54 -8.71 9.61
N ILE A 76 -11.89 -8.98 8.46
CA ILE A 76 -12.49 -8.88 7.12
C ILE A 76 -13.61 -9.91 6.92
N LEU A 77 -13.53 -11.05 7.61
CA LEU A 77 -14.66 -11.99 7.61
C LEU A 77 -15.87 -11.37 8.29
N GLN A 78 -15.70 -10.58 9.34
CA GLN A 78 -16.83 -9.95 10.04
C GLN A 78 -17.49 -8.82 9.24
N THR A 79 -16.73 -8.13 8.38
CA THR A 79 -17.25 -7.06 7.53
C THR A 79 -18.02 -7.58 6.30
N LEU A 80 -17.73 -8.80 5.85
CA LEU A 80 -18.47 -9.45 4.78
C LEU A 80 -19.76 -10.10 5.27
N PRO A 81 -20.84 -10.09 4.47
CA PRO A 81 -22.04 -10.87 4.75
C PRO A 81 -21.75 -12.37 4.60
N GLU A 82 -22.44 -13.19 5.39
CA GLU A 82 -22.14 -14.60 5.59
C GLU A 82 -22.17 -15.43 4.29
N ASN A 83 -23.03 -15.05 3.35
CA ASN A 83 -23.13 -15.65 2.03
C ASN A 83 -21.94 -15.33 1.09
N LYS A 84 -21.13 -14.33 1.42
CA LYS A 84 -19.92 -13.93 0.67
C LYS A 84 -18.63 -14.35 1.36
N ARG A 85 -18.68 -14.78 2.62
CA ARG A 85 -17.49 -15.30 3.35
C ARG A 85 -16.98 -16.64 2.81
N LEU A 86 -17.86 -17.37 2.14
CA LEU A 86 -17.59 -18.66 1.51
C LEU A 86 -17.51 -18.57 -0.03
N ASP A 87 -17.47 -17.34 -0.56
CA ASP A 87 -17.17 -17.07 -1.95
C ASP A 87 -15.71 -16.60 -2.04
N PHE A 88 -14.91 -17.37 -2.77
CA PHE A 88 -13.47 -17.14 -2.87
C PHE A 88 -13.15 -15.76 -3.48
N GLU A 89 -13.88 -15.36 -4.53
CA GLU A 89 -13.66 -14.08 -5.22
C GLU A 89 -14.09 -12.89 -4.36
N ALA A 90 -15.19 -13.04 -3.64
CA ALA A 90 -15.64 -11.99 -2.74
C ALA A 90 -14.69 -11.82 -1.54
N LEU A 91 -14.15 -12.92 -1.01
CA LEU A 91 -13.22 -12.91 0.11
C LEU A 91 -11.83 -12.38 -0.30
N SER A 92 -11.29 -12.83 -1.43
CA SER A 92 -10.01 -12.33 -1.96
C SER A 92 -10.11 -10.83 -2.28
N GLY A 93 -11.16 -10.40 -2.97
CA GLY A 93 -11.36 -8.99 -3.31
C GLY A 93 -11.55 -8.09 -2.08
N ALA A 94 -12.22 -8.57 -1.03
CA ALA A 94 -12.35 -7.82 0.22
C ALA A 94 -11.02 -7.70 0.97
N LEU A 95 -10.18 -8.74 0.94
CA LEU A 95 -8.81 -8.68 1.45
C LEU A 95 -7.97 -7.65 0.68
N GLU A 96 -8.02 -7.70 -0.64
CA GLU A 96 -7.29 -6.78 -1.50
C GLU A 96 -7.71 -5.33 -1.28
N LEU A 97 -9.02 -5.07 -1.15
CA LEU A 97 -9.53 -3.73 -0.89
C LEU A 97 -9.09 -3.22 0.48
N HIS A 98 -9.27 -4.03 1.54
CA HIS A 98 -8.95 -3.62 2.91
C HIS A 98 -7.45 -3.35 3.09
N PHE A 99 -6.60 -4.26 2.63
CA PHE A 99 -5.15 -4.10 2.76
C PHE A 99 -4.58 -3.11 1.73
N GLY A 100 -5.20 -2.99 0.56
CA GLY A 100 -4.87 -1.96 -0.43
C GLY A 100 -5.16 -0.55 0.06
N GLU A 101 -6.37 -0.31 0.59
CA GLU A 101 -6.80 1.01 1.09
C GLU A 101 -6.04 1.44 2.35
N LYS A 102 -5.79 0.51 3.29
CA LYS A 102 -4.96 0.78 4.47
C LYS A 102 -3.54 1.21 4.08
N CYS A 103 -2.92 0.52 3.11
CA CYS A 103 -1.61 0.91 2.62
C CYS A 103 -1.61 2.29 1.95
N LEU A 104 -2.65 2.61 1.16
CA LEU A 104 -2.79 3.93 0.54
C LEU A 104 -2.87 5.04 1.59
N LYS A 105 -3.64 4.83 2.66
CA LYS A 105 -3.79 5.81 3.75
C LYS A 105 -2.49 6.01 4.52
N ASP A 106 -1.75 4.95 4.83
CA ASP A 106 -0.46 5.03 5.52
C ASP A 106 0.60 5.72 4.64
N TYR A 107 0.57 5.47 3.32
CA TYR A 107 1.42 6.16 2.35
C TYR A 107 1.12 7.65 2.25
N SER A 108 -0.14 8.03 2.08
CA SER A 108 -0.56 9.43 2.05
C SER A 108 -0.18 10.17 3.34
N LYS A 109 -0.32 9.51 4.48
CA LYS A 109 0.13 10.03 5.78
C LYS A 109 1.65 10.21 5.87
N LEU A 110 2.44 9.32 5.26
CA LEU A 110 3.89 9.46 5.19
C LEU A 110 4.29 10.63 4.28
N GLN A 111 3.65 10.77 3.11
CA GLN A 111 3.85 11.88 2.17
C GLN A 111 3.53 13.23 2.82
N LEU A 112 2.43 13.32 3.57
CA LEU A 112 2.07 14.54 4.31
C LEU A 112 3.11 14.91 5.37
N LYS A 113 3.69 13.93 6.08
CA LYS A 113 4.70 14.19 7.12
C LYS A 113 6.03 14.71 6.55
N SER A 114 6.38 14.32 5.33
CA SER A 114 7.58 14.77 4.65
C SER A 114 7.34 15.98 3.74
N ARG A 115 6.08 16.41 3.56
CA ARG A 115 5.75 17.51 2.67
C ARG A 115 6.24 18.84 3.23
N GLN A 116 7.13 19.49 2.47
CA GLN A 116 7.61 20.84 2.76
C GLN A 116 7.47 21.72 1.51
N GLN A 117 7.27 23.02 1.71
CA GLN A 117 7.22 23.99 0.61
C GLN A 117 8.56 24.02 -0.13
N LYS A 118 8.52 23.89 -1.46
CA LYS A 118 9.74 24.08 -2.28
C LYS A 118 10.03 25.58 -2.45
N PRO A 119 11.31 26.01 -2.60
CA PRO A 119 11.70 27.40 -2.78
C PRO A 119 11.08 28.09 -4.00
N THR A 120 10.65 27.30 -4.98
CA THR A 120 10.03 27.75 -6.23
C THR A 120 8.52 27.48 -6.28
N GLU A 121 7.94 26.89 -5.23
CA GLU A 121 6.54 26.49 -5.17
C GLU A 121 5.73 27.53 -4.40
N THR A 122 4.60 27.91 -4.99
CA THR A 122 3.67 28.84 -4.36
C THR A 122 2.92 28.16 -3.22
N LEU A 123 2.45 28.96 -2.26
CA LEU A 123 1.64 28.45 -1.16
C LEU A 123 0.35 27.77 -1.65
N GLN A 124 -0.19 28.21 -2.79
CA GLN A 124 -1.39 27.62 -3.39
C GLN A 124 -1.13 26.23 -3.99
N GLU A 125 0.01 26.04 -4.65
CA GLU A 125 0.42 24.72 -5.16
C GLU A 125 0.67 23.75 -4.00
N LEU A 126 1.32 24.21 -2.92
CA LEU A 126 1.49 23.42 -1.71
C LEU A 126 0.14 23.03 -1.08
N ALA A 127 -0.79 23.98 -0.95
CA ALA A 127 -2.11 23.73 -0.36
C ALA A 127 -2.91 22.72 -1.18
N THR A 128 -2.91 22.86 -2.50
CA THR A 128 -3.61 21.94 -3.42
C THR A 128 -3.03 20.51 -3.32
N ASP A 129 -1.71 20.39 -3.25
CA ASP A 129 -1.03 19.10 -3.12
C ASP A 129 -1.30 18.45 -1.75
N VAL A 130 -1.31 19.23 -0.66
CA VAL A 130 -1.68 18.76 0.68
C VAL A 130 -3.14 18.29 0.73
N GLU A 131 -4.08 19.02 0.12
CA GLU A 131 -5.49 18.61 0.00
C GLU A 131 -5.65 17.33 -0.83
N SER A 132 -4.80 17.11 -1.84
CA SER A 132 -4.83 15.87 -2.63
C SER A 132 -4.29 14.63 -1.88
N LEU A 133 -3.44 14.87 -0.87
CA LEU A 133 -2.80 13.83 -0.07
C LEU A 133 -3.54 13.55 1.24
N SER A 134 -4.58 14.32 1.59
CA SER A 134 -5.40 14.14 2.80
C SER A 134 -6.61 13.25 2.56
#